data_AF-A0A9E4VCY3-F1
#
_entry.id   AF-A0A9E4VCY3-F1
#
_cell.length_a   1.000
_cell.length_b   1.000
_cell.length_c   1.000
_cell.angle_alpha   90.00
_cell.angle_beta   90.00
_cell.angle_gamma   90.00
#
_symmetry.space_group_name_H-M   'P 1'
#
loop_
_entity.id
_entity.type
_entity.pdbx_description
1 polymer ?
#
loop_
_entity_poly.entity_id
_entity_poly.type
_entity_poly.pdbx_seq_one_letter_code
_entity_poly.pdbx_strand_id
1 'polypeptide(L)'
;MAELGAISLWIALALAAYSTVGSVAGKLRLSPALVESSRSAMYAAALALLVATLSLIIAFISRDFEIAYVAAHSDLAMPNRFTWVAFYAGNEGSLLYIAAVLSFMSAIAIWRAPEKVKDALPYTTAVMMLTLTFFVAVTAVMANPFDKLPFVPLDGEGINPLLTHFGMFFHPPALMAGLIGITLPFAFALGSLLARKTGDEWVDVGRVWGLVSWVLLASGLLLGSWWAYTILGWGGFWFWDPVEIAAFMPWLVLTAFIHSIMVQKRRGMFRMWNIVLINVAFGLALYGMFM
;
A
#
# COMPACT_ATOMS: atom_id res chain seq x y z
N MET A 1 19.41 4.70 14.07
CA MET A 1 17.94 4.70 13.81
C MET A 1 17.34 3.30 13.64
N ALA A 2 18.16 2.29 13.36
CA ALA A 2 17.75 0.90 13.13
C ALA A 2 16.81 0.32 14.20
N GLU A 3 17.19 0.38 15.48
CA GLU A 3 16.41 -0.23 16.57
C GLU A 3 15.00 0.37 16.69
N LEU A 4 14.90 1.70 16.65
CA LEU A 4 13.61 2.40 16.69
C LEU A 4 12.72 1.99 15.51
N GLY A 5 13.28 1.91 14.30
CA GLY A 5 12.56 1.49 13.11
C GLY A 5 12.08 0.04 13.19
N ALA A 6 12.96 -0.88 13.56
CA ALA A 6 12.66 -2.30 13.71
C ALA A 6 11.60 -2.55 14.80
N ILE A 7 11.73 -1.94 15.98
CA ILE A 7 10.75 -2.05 17.06
C ILE A 7 9.39 -1.50 16.61
N SER A 8 9.38 -0.36 15.91
CA SER A 8 8.15 0.23 15.39
C SER A 8 7.46 -0.68 14.37
N LEU A 9 8.23 -1.39 13.54
CA LEU A 9 7.71 -2.37 12.58
C LEU A 9 7.04 -3.57 13.29
N TRP A 10 7.67 -4.11 14.34
CA TRP A 10 7.09 -5.19 15.15
C TRP A 10 5.84 -4.74 15.92
N ILE A 11 5.84 -3.52 16.45
CA ILE A 11 4.65 -2.92 17.08
C ILE A 11 3.52 -2.78 16.05
N ALA A 12 3.82 -2.29 14.84
CA ALA A 12 2.84 -2.19 13.77
C ALA A 12 2.24 -3.56 13.41
N LEU A 13 3.06 -4.62 13.37
CA LEU A 13 2.60 -5.98 13.11
C LEU A 13 1.62 -6.46 14.19
N ALA A 14 1.97 -6.30 15.46
CA ALA A 14 1.13 -6.70 16.58
C ALA A 14 -0.21 -5.94 16.59
N LEU A 15 -0.17 -4.63 16.32
CA LEU A 15 -1.36 -3.78 16.27
C LEU A 15 -2.26 -4.12 15.08
N ALA A 16 -1.71 -4.38 13.90
CA ALA A 16 -2.47 -4.78 12.71
C ALA A 16 -3.12 -6.16 12.91
N ALA A 17 -2.38 -7.13 13.47
CA ALA A 17 -2.90 -8.46 13.78
C ALA A 17 -4.02 -8.39 14.84
N TYR A 18 -3.81 -7.61 15.91
CA TYR A 18 -4.83 -7.36 16.92
C TYR A 18 -6.07 -6.69 16.33
N SER A 19 -5.90 -5.66 15.49
CA SER A 19 -7.02 -4.96 14.85
C SER A 19 -7.82 -5.88 13.92
N THR A 20 -7.15 -6.79 13.22
CA THR A 20 -7.77 -7.81 12.37
C THR A 20 -8.70 -8.72 13.19
N VAL A 21 -8.16 -9.37 14.22
CA VAL A 21 -8.90 -10.33 15.04
C VAL A 21 -9.95 -9.62 15.90
N GLY A 22 -9.57 -8.52 16.53
CA GLY A 22 -10.41 -7.73 17.42
C GLY A 22 -11.61 -7.13 16.71
N SER A 23 -11.48 -6.66 15.46
CA SER A 23 -12.62 -6.09 14.74
C SER A 23 -13.69 -7.14 14.44
N VAL A 24 -13.29 -8.35 14.05
CA VAL A 24 -14.23 -9.48 13.84
C VAL A 24 -14.80 -9.97 15.17
N ALA A 25 -13.94 -10.23 16.16
CA ALA A 25 -14.36 -10.72 17.47
C ALA A 25 -15.29 -9.74 18.18
N GLY A 26 -15.02 -8.43 18.10
CA GLY A 26 -15.86 -7.37 18.66
C GLY A 26 -17.25 -7.37 18.04
N LYS A 27 -17.36 -7.54 16.72
CA LYS A 27 -18.65 -7.64 16.04
C LYS A 27 -19.41 -8.92 16.41
N LEU A 28 -18.73 -10.07 16.43
CA LEU A 28 -19.34 -11.36 16.78
C LEU A 28 -19.80 -11.44 18.24
N ARG A 29 -19.06 -10.81 19.17
CA ARG A 29 -19.37 -10.77 20.60
C ARG A 29 -20.27 -9.60 21.00
N LEU A 30 -20.75 -8.80 20.03
CA LEU A 30 -21.56 -7.60 20.27
C LEU A 30 -20.90 -6.66 21.30
N SER A 31 -19.58 -6.46 21.19
CA SER A 31 -18.79 -5.62 22.09
C SER A 31 -18.33 -4.34 21.37
N PRO A 32 -19.02 -3.20 21.58
CA PRO A 32 -18.62 -1.92 20.99
C PRO A 32 -17.21 -1.50 21.41
N ALA A 33 -16.86 -1.71 22.68
CA ALA A 33 -15.54 -1.38 23.21
C ALA A 33 -14.40 -2.13 22.48
N LEU A 34 -14.61 -3.41 22.14
CA LEU A 34 -13.61 -4.18 21.39
C LEU A 34 -13.49 -3.69 19.93
N VAL A 35 -14.61 -3.32 19.29
CA VAL A 35 -14.59 -2.71 17.95
C VAL A 35 -13.84 -1.38 17.96
N GLU A 36 -14.10 -0.53 18.96
CA GLU A 36 -13.41 0.76 19.12
C GLU A 36 -11.93 0.59 19.40
N SER A 37 -11.56 -0.31 20.31
CA SER A 37 -10.16 -0.65 20.59
C SER A 37 -9.43 -1.14 19.35
N SER A 38 -10.06 -2.01 18.55
CA SER A 38 -9.49 -2.52 17.30
C SER A 38 -9.28 -1.41 16.27
N ARG A 39 -10.23 -0.47 16.17
CA ARG A 39 -10.08 0.72 15.31
C ARG A 39 -8.95 1.63 15.80
N SER A 40 -8.82 1.85 17.11
CA SER A 40 -7.71 2.60 17.69
C SER A 40 -6.36 1.93 17.41
N ALA A 41 -6.29 0.60 17.48
CA ALA A 41 -5.08 -0.15 17.14
C ALA A 41 -4.66 0.01 15.67
N MET A 42 -5.62 0.06 14.73
CA MET A 42 -5.32 0.39 13.32
C MET A 42 -4.70 1.79 13.19
N TYR A 43 -5.23 2.80 13.88
CA TYR A 43 -4.63 4.14 13.85
C TYR A 43 -3.24 4.17 14.48
N ALA A 44 -3.04 3.42 15.57
CA ALA A 44 -1.73 3.27 16.20
C ALA A 44 -0.74 2.52 15.28
N ALA A 45 -1.18 1.55 14.49
CA ALA A 45 -0.35 0.86 13.50
C ALA A 45 0.16 1.82 12.42
N ALA A 46 -0.70 2.73 11.93
CA ALA A 46 -0.29 3.77 11.00
C ALA A 46 0.76 4.73 11.60
N LEU A 47 0.62 5.10 12.87
CA LEU A 47 1.63 5.88 13.58
C LEU A 47 2.94 5.11 13.75
N ALA A 48 2.90 3.82 14.10
CA ALA A 48 4.09 2.99 14.21
C ALA A 48 4.82 2.86 12.85
N LEU A 49 4.09 2.67 11.75
CA LEU A 49 4.67 2.65 10.41
C LEU A 49 5.21 4.02 9.98
N LEU A 50 4.62 5.12 10.45
CA LEU A 50 5.20 6.46 10.27
C LEU A 50 6.57 6.55 10.94
N VAL A 51 6.67 6.11 12.20
CA VAL A 51 7.94 6.13 12.94
C VAL A 51 8.98 5.24 12.26
N ALA A 52 8.60 4.05 11.79
CA ALA A 52 9.49 3.19 11.02
C ALA A 52 9.96 3.90 9.73
N THR A 53 9.05 4.44 8.94
CA THR A 53 9.35 5.16 7.70
C THR A 53 10.30 6.34 7.93
N LEU A 54 10.00 7.20 8.92
CA LEU A 54 10.84 8.32 9.28
C LEU A 54 12.21 7.86 9.78
N SER A 55 12.27 6.73 10.51
CA SER A 55 13.54 6.18 10.98
C SER A 55 14.44 5.77 9.83
N LEU A 56 13.89 5.15 8.80
CA LEU A 56 14.65 4.77 7.60
C LEU A 56 15.09 5.99 6.79
N ILE A 57 14.21 6.98 6.60
CA ILE A 57 14.55 8.22 5.90
C ILE A 57 15.67 8.96 6.63
N ILE A 58 15.60 9.09 7.96
CA ILE A 58 16.64 9.73 8.75
C ILE A 58 17.96 8.95 8.63
N ALA A 59 17.91 7.62 8.63
CA ALA A 59 19.10 6.78 8.43
C ALA A 59 19.80 7.04 7.08
N PHE A 60 19.02 7.17 5.99
CA PHE A 60 19.56 7.57 4.68
C PHE A 60 20.16 8.98 4.70
N ILE A 61 19.50 9.94 5.34
CA ILE A 61 20.02 11.33 5.44
C ILE A 61 21.33 11.35 6.24
N SER A 62 21.40 10.58 7.33
CA SER A 62 22.57 10.52 8.20
C SER A 62 23.68 9.58 7.71
N ARG A 63 23.50 8.90 6.57
CA ARG A 63 24.45 7.92 6.02
C ARG A 63 24.80 6.82 7.03
N ASP A 64 23.77 6.31 7.70
CA ASP A 64 23.91 5.23 8.69
C ASP A 64 24.19 3.89 7.97
N PHE A 65 25.44 3.70 7.52
CA PHE A 65 25.88 2.51 6.80
C PHE A 65 25.95 1.25 7.68
N GLU A 66 25.66 1.34 8.98
CA GLU A 66 25.41 0.15 9.80
C GLU A 66 24.18 -0.61 9.29
N ILE A 67 23.20 0.11 8.72
CA ILE A 67 21.98 -0.47 8.15
C ILE A 67 22.27 -0.99 6.74
N ALA A 68 22.07 -2.29 6.52
CA ALA A 68 22.37 -2.97 5.27
C ALA A 68 21.67 -2.31 4.07
N TYR A 69 20.38 -1.96 4.22
CA TYR A 69 19.61 -1.30 3.16
C TYR A 69 20.15 0.10 2.81
N VAL A 70 20.62 0.86 3.80
CA VAL A 70 21.20 2.20 3.57
C VAL A 70 22.56 2.07 2.87
N ALA A 71 23.39 1.12 3.29
CA ALA A 71 24.67 0.83 2.66
C ALA A 71 24.51 0.34 1.21
N ALA A 72 23.50 -0.48 0.91
CA ALA A 72 23.28 -1.03 -0.44
C ALA A 72 22.67 -0.03 -1.44
N HIS A 73 22.06 1.06 -0.97
CA HIS A 73 21.29 1.98 -1.83
C HIS A 73 21.66 3.45 -1.69
N SER A 74 22.76 3.76 -1.01
CA SER A 74 23.32 5.12 -0.93
C SER A 74 24.83 5.07 -0.76
N ASP A 75 25.49 6.20 -1.02
CA ASP A 75 26.91 6.41 -0.79
C ASP A 75 27.12 7.85 -0.27
N LEU A 76 28.36 8.25 0.01
CA LEU A 76 28.70 9.60 0.46
C LEU A 76 28.54 10.67 -0.64
N ALA A 77 28.59 10.27 -1.91
CA ALA A 77 28.49 11.18 -3.06
C ALA A 77 27.04 11.49 -3.46
N MET A 78 26.07 10.64 -3.08
CA MET A 78 24.68 10.69 -3.49
C MET A 78 24.03 11.95 -2.90
N PRO A 79 23.55 12.89 -3.72
CA PRO A 79 22.85 14.08 -3.22
C PRO A 79 21.60 13.72 -2.39
N ASN A 80 21.37 14.41 -1.26
CA ASN A 80 20.24 14.15 -0.33
C ASN A 80 18.85 14.17 -1.00
N ARG A 81 18.68 14.84 -2.15
CA ARG A 81 17.42 14.80 -2.92
C ARG A 81 17.03 13.38 -3.32
N PHE A 82 18.00 12.49 -3.54
CA PHE A 82 17.75 11.11 -3.93
C PHE A 82 17.39 10.20 -2.76
N THR A 83 17.45 10.67 -1.51
CA THR A 83 16.97 9.90 -0.36
C THR A 83 15.52 9.46 -0.53
N TRP A 84 14.67 10.32 -1.12
CA TRP A 84 13.28 9.95 -1.42
C TRP A 84 13.21 8.73 -2.35
N VAL A 85 14.05 8.68 -3.38
CA VAL A 85 14.09 7.55 -4.32
C VAL A 85 14.78 6.32 -3.71
N ALA A 86 15.87 6.53 -2.98
CA ALA A 86 16.61 5.48 -2.28
C ALA A 86 15.73 4.74 -1.25
N PHE A 87 14.80 5.45 -0.62
CA PHE A 87 13.84 4.88 0.33
C PHE A 87 12.99 3.74 -0.26
N TYR A 88 12.72 3.73 -1.56
CA TYR A 88 12.01 2.64 -2.24
C TYR A 88 12.83 2.05 -3.41
N ALA A 89 14.16 2.14 -3.36
CA ALA A 89 15.02 1.64 -4.44
C ALA A 89 15.11 0.11 -4.49
N GLY A 90 15.02 -0.54 -3.34
CA GLY A 90 14.98 -1.99 -3.17
C GLY A 90 13.67 -2.49 -2.55
N ASN A 91 13.57 -3.81 -2.38
CA ASN A 91 12.35 -4.50 -1.95
C ASN A 91 11.93 -4.12 -0.52
N GLU A 92 12.88 -4.03 0.40
CA GLU A 92 12.68 -3.78 1.83
C GLU A 92 11.99 -2.42 2.07
N GLY A 93 12.54 -1.37 1.46
CA GLY A 93 11.96 -0.03 1.53
C GLY A 93 10.67 0.13 0.75
N SER A 94 10.53 -0.54 -0.41
CA SER A 94 9.29 -0.57 -1.19
C SER A 94 8.13 -1.21 -0.42
N LEU A 95 8.38 -2.33 0.26
CA LEU A 95 7.38 -3.00 1.11
C LEU A 95 7.00 -2.15 2.32
N LEU A 96 7.96 -1.46 2.95
CA LEU A 96 7.67 -0.49 4.02
C LEU A 96 6.81 0.67 3.51
N TYR A 97 7.09 1.20 2.31
CA TYR A 97 6.26 2.23 1.68
C TYR A 97 4.83 1.73 1.41
N ILE A 98 4.68 0.55 0.82
CA ILE A 98 3.38 -0.08 0.54
C ILE A 98 2.57 -0.24 1.83
N ALA A 99 3.18 -0.78 2.89
CA ALA A 99 2.54 -0.94 4.19
C ALA A 99 2.14 0.41 4.80
N ALA A 100 3.02 1.40 4.77
CA ALA A 100 2.73 2.74 5.26
C ALA A 100 1.55 3.36 4.51
N VAL A 101 1.55 3.36 3.17
CA VAL A 101 0.46 3.88 2.34
C VAL A 101 -0.86 3.18 2.64
N LEU A 102 -0.88 1.84 2.70
CA LEU A 102 -2.09 1.10 3.05
C LEU A 102 -2.62 1.51 4.43
N SER A 103 -1.75 1.64 5.42
CA SER A 103 -2.15 2.00 6.78
C SER A 103 -2.78 3.40 6.85
N PHE A 104 -2.18 4.40 6.17
CA PHE A 104 -2.71 5.76 6.13
C PHE A 104 -4.00 5.86 5.32
N MET A 105 -4.06 5.23 4.15
CA MET A 105 -5.28 5.19 3.35
C MET A 105 -6.41 4.51 4.12
N SER A 106 -6.15 3.39 4.80
CA SER A 106 -7.13 2.70 5.65
C SER A 106 -7.61 3.58 6.80
N ALA A 107 -6.68 4.27 7.48
CA ALA A 107 -7.02 5.21 8.54
C ALA A 107 -7.96 6.32 8.03
N ILE A 108 -7.62 6.95 6.90
CA ILE A 108 -8.44 7.99 6.28
C ILE A 108 -9.81 7.42 5.85
N ALA A 109 -9.84 6.22 5.26
CA ALA A 109 -11.05 5.57 4.78
C ALA A 109 -12.04 5.27 5.88
N ILE A 110 -11.56 4.73 7.00
CA ILE A 110 -12.41 4.42 8.16
C ILE A 110 -12.83 5.70 8.88
N TRP A 111 -11.94 6.69 9.01
CA TRP A 111 -12.27 7.98 9.63
C TRP A 111 -13.33 8.76 8.85
N ARG A 112 -13.29 8.70 7.52
CA ARG A 112 -14.23 9.38 6.61
C ARG A 112 -15.41 8.51 6.17
N ALA A 113 -15.53 7.28 6.70
CA ALA A 113 -16.58 6.37 6.28
C ALA A 113 -17.98 6.94 6.60
N PRO A 114 -18.94 6.88 5.65
CA PRO A 114 -20.27 7.40 5.89
C PRO A 114 -21.07 6.50 6.86
N GLU A 115 -21.99 7.07 7.62
CA GLU A 115 -22.76 6.35 8.65
C GLU A 115 -23.48 5.11 8.10
N LYS A 116 -23.93 5.17 6.84
CA LYS A 116 -24.62 4.04 6.18
C LYS A 116 -23.81 2.74 6.08
N VAL A 117 -22.47 2.79 6.14
CA VAL A 117 -21.62 1.59 6.12
C VAL A 117 -21.15 1.15 7.51
N LYS A 118 -21.54 1.86 8.58
CA LYS A 118 -21.03 1.65 9.95
C LYS A 118 -21.16 0.20 10.43
N ASP A 119 -22.26 -0.45 10.10
CA ASP A 119 -22.49 -1.86 10.46
C ASP A 119 -21.46 -2.83 9.87
N ALA A 120 -20.93 -2.49 8.68
CA ALA A 120 -19.94 -3.28 7.95
C ALA A 120 -18.50 -2.91 8.29
N LEU A 121 -18.26 -1.75 8.89
CA LEU A 121 -16.91 -1.25 9.19
C LEU A 121 -16.02 -2.21 9.99
N PRO A 122 -16.51 -2.97 11.00
CA PRO A 122 -15.65 -3.93 11.69
C PRO A 122 -15.06 -4.98 10.74
N TYR A 123 -15.84 -5.49 9.79
CA TYR A 123 -15.35 -6.43 8.79
C TYR A 123 -14.47 -5.75 7.74
N THR A 124 -14.81 -4.54 7.31
CA THR A 124 -13.96 -3.75 6.40
C THR A 124 -12.59 -3.47 7.02
N THR A 125 -12.53 -3.01 8.28
CA THR A 125 -11.29 -2.82 9.03
C THR A 125 -10.52 -4.13 9.14
N ALA A 126 -11.19 -5.25 9.45
CA ALA A 126 -10.53 -6.54 9.53
C ALA A 126 -9.87 -6.95 8.22
N VAL A 127 -10.51 -6.74 7.07
CA VAL A 127 -9.93 -7.05 5.76
C VAL A 127 -8.73 -6.16 5.46
N MET A 128 -8.84 -4.84 5.68
CA MET A 128 -7.72 -3.91 5.49
C MET A 128 -6.53 -4.28 6.38
N MET A 129 -6.79 -4.61 7.66
CA MET A 129 -5.75 -4.94 8.62
C MET A 129 -5.17 -6.33 8.41
N LEU A 130 -5.93 -7.29 7.86
CA LEU A 130 -5.40 -8.58 7.45
C LEU A 130 -4.39 -8.39 6.31
N THR A 131 -4.74 -7.60 5.30
CA THR A 131 -3.81 -7.26 4.21
C THR A 131 -2.59 -6.51 4.75
N LEU A 132 -2.77 -5.53 5.64
CA LEU A 132 -1.65 -4.82 6.26
C LEU A 132 -0.76 -5.77 7.08
N THR A 133 -1.35 -6.67 7.86
CA THR A 133 -0.62 -7.66 8.66
C THR A 133 0.28 -8.51 7.77
N PHE A 134 -0.22 -8.96 6.62
CA PHE A 134 0.57 -9.69 5.65
C PHE A 134 1.77 -8.88 5.13
N PHE A 135 1.57 -7.64 4.66
CA PHE A 135 2.68 -6.81 4.16
C PHE A 135 3.71 -6.48 5.24
N VAL A 136 3.24 -6.13 6.45
CA VAL A 136 4.14 -5.85 7.57
C VAL A 136 4.89 -7.11 8.02
N ALA A 137 4.26 -8.29 7.98
CA ALA A 137 4.91 -9.55 8.31
C ALA A 137 6.01 -9.90 7.30
N VAL A 138 5.74 -9.76 5.99
CA VAL A 138 6.76 -9.96 4.95
C VAL A 138 7.90 -8.96 5.13
N THR A 139 7.59 -7.68 5.38
CA THR A 139 8.61 -6.64 5.62
C THR A 139 9.45 -7.00 6.86
N ALA A 140 8.83 -7.38 7.99
CA ALA A 140 9.56 -7.63 9.23
C ALA A 140 10.42 -8.90 9.21
N VAL A 141 10.03 -9.92 8.44
CA VAL A 141 10.65 -11.26 8.50
C VAL A 141 11.50 -11.57 7.27
N MET A 142 11.10 -11.10 6.09
CA MET A 142 11.74 -11.48 4.82
C MET A 142 12.49 -10.33 4.14
N ALA A 143 12.13 -9.08 4.44
CA ALA A 143 12.66 -7.91 3.77
C ALA A 143 12.77 -6.73 4.74
N ASN A 144 13.51 -6.92 5.84
CA ASN A 144 13.57 -5.95 6.92
C ASN A 144 14.55 -4.82 6.58
N PRO A 145 14.09 -3.56 6.38
CA PRO A 145 14.96 -2.48 5.98
C PRO A 145 15.89 -1.98 7.11
N PHE A 146 15.76 -2.53 8.32
CA PHE A 146 16.56 -2.17 9.48
C PHE A 146 17.60 -3.24 9.86
N ASP A 147 17.76 -4.27 9.03
CA ASP A 147 18.82 -5.26 9.24
C ASP A 147 20.19 -4.60 9.21
N LYS A 148 21.04 -5.02 10.16
CA LYS A 148 22.37 -4.45 10.37
C LYS A 148 23.44 -5.31 9.73
N LEU A 149 24.47 -4.66 9.21
CA LEU A 149 25.71 -5.32 8.78
C LEU A 149 26.55 -5.72 10.00
N PRO A 150 27.38 -6.77 9.88
CA PRO A 150 28.28 -7.20 10.96
C PRO A 150 29.43 -6.21 11.21
N PHE A 151 29.65 -5.25 10.30
CA PHE A 151 30.59 -4.15 10.43
C PHE A 151 29.98 -2.90 9.76
N VAL A 152 30.49 -1.71 10.08
CA VAL A 152 30.04 -0.45 9.46
C VAL A 152 30.98 -0.09 8.31
N PRO A 153 30.55 -0.14 7.04
CA PRO A 153 31.33 0.34 5.91
C PRO A 153 31.66 1.84 6.02
N LEU A 154 32.80 2.24 5.46
CA LEU A 154 33.19 3.66 5.38
C LEU A 154 32.37 4.44 4.34
N ASP A 155 31.87 3.74 3.32
CA ASP A 155 31.00 4.25 2.27
C ASP A 155 30.03 3.14 1.83
N GLY A 156 28.94 3.50 1.18
CA GLY A 156 27.97 2.55 0.63
C GLY A 156 28.16 2.28 -0.87
N GLU A 157 27.33 1.41 -1.42
CA GLU A 157 27.39 0.94 -2.81
C GLU A 157 26.82 1.96 -3.81
N GLY A 158 26.09 2.96 -3.32
CA GLY A 158 25.46 3.99 -4.13
C GLY A 158 24.06 3.61 -4.60
N ILE A 159 23.33 4.61 -5.09
CA ILE A 159 22.01 4.38 -5.69
C ILE A 159 22.17 3.88 -7.12
N ASN A 160 21.31 2.95 -7.55
CA ASN A 160 21.28 2.51 -8.95
C ASN A 160 21.09 3.75 -9.86
N PRO A 161 22.00 4.01 -10.82
CA PRO A 161 21.95 5.19 -11.69
C PRO A 161 20.63 5.36 -12.45
N LEU A 162 19.94 4.26 -12.80
CA LEU A 162 18.63 4.32 -13.47
C LEU A 162 17.55 4.99 -12.62
N LEU A 163 17.71 4.97 -11.29
CA LEU A 163 16.79 5.57 -10.34
C LEU A 163 16.99 7.09 -10.19
N THR A 164 18.04 7.66 -10.81
CA THR A 164 18.34 9.09 -10.66
C THR A 164 17.52 10.00 -11.59
N HIS A 165 16.71 9.44 -12.49
CA HIS A 165 15.84 10.20 -13.37
C HIS A 165 14.69 10.88 -12.58
N PHE A 166 14.28 12.08 -13.01
CA PHE A 166 13.22 12.86 -12.34
C PHE A 166 11.89 12.10 -12.21
N GLY A 167 11.54 11.28 -13.21
CA GLY A 167 10.35 10.42 -13.16
C GLY A 167 10.32 9.48 -11.95
N MET A 168 11.47 9.05 -11.43
CA MET A 168 11.57 8.11 -10.32
C MET A 168 11.17 8.69 -8.98
N PHE A 169 11.03 10.02 -8.86
CA PHE A 169 10.47 10.68 -7.68
C PHE A 169 8.96 10.46 -7.54
N PHE A 170 8.27 10.14 -8.64
CA PHE A 170 6.80 10.16 -8.68
C PHE A 170 6.21 8.86 -9.21
N HIS A 171 6.80 8.27 -10.24
CA HIS A 171 6.26 7.08 -10.89
C HIS A 171 6.15 5.89 -9.93
N PRO A 172 7.23 5.38 -9.30
CA PRO A 172 7.13 4.21 -8.43
C PRO A 172 6.20 4.45 -7.22
N PRO A 173 6.27 5.59 -6.50
CA PRO A 173 5.35 5.89 -5.41
C PRO A 173 3.88 5.89 -5.83
N ALA A 174 3.55 6.49 -6.99
CA ALA A 174 2.18 6.55 -7.49
C ALA A 174 1.68 5.16 -7.90
N LEU A 175 2.52 4.36 -8.58
CA LEU A 175 2.18 3.01 -9.02
C LEU A 175 1.95 2.07 -7.83
N MET A 176 2.88 2.03 -6.88
CA MET A 176 2.75 1.23 -5.65
C MET A 176 1.54 1.66 -4.81
N ALA A 177 1.32 2.98 -4.64
CA ALA A 177 0.16 3.49 -3.89
C ALA A 177 -1.16 3.15 -4.58
N GLY A 178 -1.20 3.20 -5.91
CA GLY A 178 -2.36 2.81 -6.70
C GLY A 178 -2.67 1.33 -6.60
N LEU A 179 -1.66 0.47 -6.71
CA LEU A 179 -1.79 -0.99 -6.57
C LEU A 179 -2.35 -1.37 -5.21
N ILE A 180 -1.67 -0.95 -4.13
CA ILE A 180 -2.12 -1.28 -2.78
C ILE A 180 -3.44 -0.61 -2.42
N GLY A 181 -3.72 0.56 -3.01
CA GLY A 181 -4.97 1.30 -2.86
C GLY A 181 -6.21 0.51 -3.31
N ILE A 182 -6.09 -0.46 -4.21
CA ILE A 182 -7.22 -1.34 -4.62
C ILE A 182 -7.78 -2.13 -3.43
N THR A 183 -6.98 -2.35 -2.39
CA THR A 183 -7.41 -2.97 -1.13
C THR A 183 -8.62 -2.26 -0.51
N LEU A 184 -8.74 -0.93 -0.67
CA LEU A 184 -9.81 -0.17 -0.04
C LEU A 184 -11.20 -0.46 -0.61
N PRO A 185 -11.47 -0.25 -1.92
CA PRO A 185 -12.76 -0.62 -2.51
C PRO A 185 -13.05 -2.12 -2.34
N PHE A 186 -12.03 -2.98 -2.41
CA PHE A 186 -12.15 -4.41 -2.11
C PHE A 186 -12.65 -4.67 -0.67
N ALA A 187 -12.03 -4.04 0.33
CA ALA A 187 -12.38 -4.23 1.73
C ALA A 187 -13.78 -3.69 2.09
N PHE A 188 -14.22 -2.60 1.45
CA PHE A 188 -15.60 -2.12 1.61
C PHE A 188 -16.61 -3.09 1.02
N ALA A 189 -16.33 -3.63 -0.17
CA ALA A 189 -17.19 -4.64 -0.80
C ALA A 189 -17.26 -5.92 0.05
N LEU A 190 -16.10 -6.48 0.42
CA LEU A 190 -16.02 -7.72 1.20
C LEU A 190 -16.57 -7.54 2.62
N GLY A 191 -16.27 -6.43 3.28
CA GLY A 191 -16.81 -6.13 4.61
C GLY A 191 -18.34 -6.03 4.61
N SER A 192 -18.94 -5.49 3.55
CA SER A 192 -20.40 -5.44 3.39
C SER A 192 -21.01 -6.82 3.20
N LEU A 193 -20.37 -7.68 2.39
CA LEU A 193 -20.78 -9.08 2.23
C LEU A 193 -20.70 -9.86 3.55
N LEU A 194 -19.61 -9.71 4.30
CA LEU A 194 -19.42 -10.34 5.61
C LEU A 194 -20.45 -9.85 6.64
N ALA A 195 -20.83 -8.56 6.57
CA ALA A 195 -21.91 -7.97 7.35
C ALA A 195 -23.32 -8.38 6.88
N ARG A 196 -23.43 -9.19 5.81
CA ARG A 196 -24.69 -9.56 5.14
C ARG A 196 -25.48 -8.34 4.64
N LYS A 197 -24.80 -7.24 4.33
CA LYS A 197 -25.35 -6.03 3.70
C LYS A 197 -25.11 -6.12 2.20
N THR A 198 -26.09 -6.68 1.48
CA THR A 198 -26.04 -6.89 0.02
C THR A 198 -26.64 -5.74 -0.79
N GLY A 199 -27.01 -4.65 -0.11
CA GLY A 199 -27.51 -3.43 -0.74
C GLY A 199 -26.39 -2.58 -1.33
N ASP A 200 -26.74 -1.34 -1.65
CA ASP A 200 -25.86 -0.38 -2.32
C ASP A 200 -25.17 0.56 -1.32
N GLU A 201 -25.12 0.22 -0.03
CA GLU A 201 -24.56 1.07 1.03
C GLU A 201 -23.08 1.40 0.79
N TRP A 202 -22.31 0.41 0.32
CA TRP A 202 -20.88 0.49 0.06
C TRP A 202 -20.52 1.13 -1.28
N VAL A 203 -21.48 1.25 -2.21
CA VAL A 203 -21.22 1.64 -3.60
C VAL A 203 -20.53 2.99 -3.70
N ASP A 204 -20.97 3.97 -2.90
CA ASP A 204 -20.39 5.31 -2.95
C ASP A 204 -18.95 5.34 -2.44
N VAL A 205 -18.69 4.70 -1.30
CA VAL A 205 -17.34 4.68 -0.71
C VAL A 205 -16.39 3.80 -1.53
N GLY A 206 -16.89 2.68 -2.07
CA GLY A 206 -16.18 1.83 -3.01
C GLY A 206 -15.83 2.57 -4.30
N ARG A 207 -16.73 3.43 -4.81
CA ARG A 207 -16.43 4.26 -5.99
C ARG A 207 -15.38 5.33 -5.69
N VAL A 208 -15.49 6.03 -4.57
CA VAL A 208 -14.51 7.08 -4.18
C VAL A 208 -13.11 6.48 -4.13
N TRP A 209 -12.93 5.40 -3.37
CA TRP A 209 -11.62 4.76 -3.24
C TRP A 209 -11.18 4.05 -4.52
N GLY A 210 -12.12 3.49 -5.30
CA GLY A 210 -11.83 2.97 -6.63
C GLY A 210 -11.27 4.04 -7.57
N LEU A 211 -11.82 5.26 -7.56
CA LEU A 211 -11.31 6.38 -8.35
C LEU A 211 -9.95 6.87 -7.85
N VAL A 212 -9.74 6.95 -6.53
CA VAL A 212 -8.43 7.32 -5.96
C VAL A 212 -7.35 6.35 -6.44
N SER A 213 -7.57 5.05 -6.29
CA SER A 213 -6.61 4.02 -6.73
C SER A 213 -6.42 4.02 -8.24
N TRP A 214 -7.50 4.25 -9.00
CA TRP A 214 -7.44 4.35 -10.46
C TRP A 214 -6.61 5.54 -10.95
N VAL A 215 -6.75 6.72 -10.33
CA VAL A 215 -5.97 7.93 -10.68
C VAL A 215 -4.50 7.74 -10.32
N LEU A 216 -4.20 7.14 -9.16
CA LEU A 216 -2.83 6.84 -8.75
C LEU A 216 -2.16 5.87 -9.72
N LEU A 217 -2.85 4.77 -10.07
CA LEU A 217 -2.36 3.81 -11.07
C LEU A 217 -2.19 4.45 -12.45
N ALA A 218 -3.18 5.24 -12.92
CA ALA A 218 -3.07 5.94 -14.20
C ALA A 218 -1.87 6.89 -14.22
N SER A 219 -1.64 7.63 -13.14
CA SER A 219 -0.49 8.54 -13.02
C SER A 219 0.82 7.78 -12.99
N GLY A 220 0.87 6.67 -12.23
CA GLY A 220 2.00 5.75 -12.20
C GLY A 220 2.32 5.24 -13.60
N LEU A 221 1.36 4.62 -14.28
CA LEU A 221 1.53 4.10 -15.64
C LEU A 221 2.00 5.17 -16.62
N LEU A 222 1.36 6.36 -16.66
CA LEU A 222 1.76 7.44 -17.57
C LEU A 222 3.19 7.94 -17.32
N LEU A 223 3.58 8.11 -16.04
CA LEU A 223 4.92 8.55 -15.68
C LEU A 223 5.98 7.46 -15.91
N GLY A 224 5.61 6.19 -15.73
CA GLY A 224 6.45 5.03 -16.02
C GLY A 224 6.75 4.93 -17.50
N SER A 225 5.70 4.95 -18.31
CA SER A 225 5.78 4.97 -19.77
C SER A 225 6.68 6.10 -20.28
N TRP A 226 6.59 7.29 -19.67
CA TRP A 226 7.48 8.40 -19.97
C TRP A 226 8.93 8.13 -19.57
N TRP A 227 9.18 7.65 -18.34
CA TRP A 227 10.52 7.30 -17.87
C TRP A 227 11.16 6.23 -18.76
N ALA A 228 10.46 5.13 -19.02
CA ALA A 228 10.92 4.00 -19.83
C ALA A 228 11.31 4.46 -21.24
N TYR A 229 10.49 5.32 -21.85
CA TYR A 229 10.79 5.92 -23.15
C TYR A 229 12.10 6.72 -23.14
N THR A 230 12.33 7.53 -22.09
CA THR A 230 13.50 8.42 -21.99
C THR A 230 14.80 7.73 -21.56
N ILE A 231 14.73 6.69 -20.73
CA ILE A 231 15.91 6.08 -20.10
C ILE A 231 16.26 4.74 -20.73
N LEU A 232 15.28 3.87 -21.00
CA LEU A 232 15.55 2.53 -21.51
C LEU A 232 15.77 2.55 -23.03
N GLY A 233 15.21 3.52 -23.76
CA GLY A 233 15.45 3.70 -25.21
C GLY A 233 14.74 2.69 -26.12
N TRP A 234 13.81 1.88 -25.60
CA TRP A 234 13.16 0.80 -26.33
C TRP A 234 11.98 1.29 -27.16
N GLY A 235 12.23 1.92 -28.31
CA GLY A 235 11.30 1.94 -29.45
C GLY A 235 9.85 2.44 -29.27
N GLY A 236 9.44 2.97 -28.12
CA GLY A 236 8.07 3.45 -27.87
C GLY A 236 7.68 3.59 -26.40
N PHE A 237 6.49 4.16 -26.16
CA PHE A 237 5.97 4.53 -24.82
C PHE A 237 5.53 3.34 -23.93
N TRP A 238 5.62 2.09 -24.39
CA TRP A 238 4.96 0.93 -23.75
C TRP A 238 5.73 -0.39 -23.94
N PHE A 239 7.05 -0.33 -24.08
CA PHE A 239 7.81 -1.57 -24.21
C PHE A 239 7.71 -2.35 -22.89
N TRP A 240 7.31 -3.62 -23.02
CA TRP A 240 6.85 -4.58 -22.01
C TRP A 240 7.71 -4.74 -20.75
N ASP A 241 7.83 -3.70 -19.92
CA ASP A 241 8.32 -3.84 -18.54
C ASP A 241 7.30 -4.70 -17.76
N PRO A 242 7.71 -5.87 -17.22
CA PRO A 242 6.86 -6.71 -16.39
C PRO A 242 6.13 -5.94 -15.29
N VAL A 243 6.77 -4.92 -14.69
CA VAL A 243 6.17 -4.10 -13.62
C VAL A 243 5.01 -3.25 -14.15
N GLU A 244 5.17 -2.61 -15.31
CA GLU A 244 4.11 -1.82 -15.92
C GLU A 244 2.93 -2.69 -16.38
N ILE A 245 3.20 -3.86 -16.94
CA ILE A 245 2.15 -4.81 -17.34
C ILE A 245 1.39 -5.33 -16.12
N ALA A 246 2.12 -5.66 -15.05
CA ALA A 246 1.57 -6.09 -13.78
C ALA A 246 0.64 -5.04 -13.18
N ALA A 247 0.96 -3.75 -13.32
CA ALA A 247 0.10 -2.65 -12.89
C ALA A 247 -1.03 -2.31 -13.87
N PHE A 248 -0.83 -2.54 -15.17
CA PHE A 248 -1.82 -2.27 -16.21
C PHE A 248 -3.03 -3.22 -16.12
N MET A 249 -2.81 -4.51 -15.83
CA MET A 249 -3.88 -5.50 -15.68
C MET A 249 -4.94 -5.12 -14.63
N PRO A 250 -4.60 -4.84 -13.36
CA PRO A 250 -5.59 -4.41 -12.38
C PRO A 250 -6.18 -3.04 -12.71
N TRP A 251 -5.44 -2.15 -13.38
CA TRP A 251 -5.97 -0.85 -13.84
C TRP A 251 -7.10 -1.00 -14.86
N LEU A 252 -7.00 -1.93 -15.82
CA LEU A 252 -8.08 -2.23 -16.77
C LEU A 252 -9.33 -2.76 -16.06
N VAL A 253 -9.16 -3.70 -15.13
CA VAL A 253 -10.28 -4.26 -14.35
C VAL A 253 -10.92 -3.19 -13.46
N LEU A 254 -10.09 -2.33 -12.85
CA LEU A 254 -10.56 -1.20 -12.07
C LEU A 254 -11.30 -0.16 -12.94
N THR A 255 -10.86 0.04 -14.19
CA THR A 255 -11.56 0.87 -15.18
C THR A 255 -12.96 0.31 -15.44
N ALA A 256 -13.10 -1.00 -15.67
CA ALA A 256 -14.42 -1.62 -15.80
C ALA A 256 -15.26 -1.38 -14.53
N PHE A 257 -14.68 -1.59 -13.35
CA PHE A 257 -15.34 -1.43 -12.05
C PHE A 257 -15.88 0.00 -11.82
N ILE A 258 -15.08 1.05 -12.05
CA ILE A 258 -15.52 2.44 -11.79
C ILE A 258 -16.67 2.88 -12.70
N HIS A 259 -16.81 2.26 -13.88
CA HIS A 259 -17.93 2.48 -14.80
C HIS A 259 -19.14 1.64 -14.39
N SER A 260 -18.96 0.35 -14.12
CA SER A 260 -20.06 -0.55 -13.77
C SER A 260 -20.66 -0.26 -12.39
N ILE A 261 -19.89 0.26 -11.44
CA ILE A 261 -20.41 0.68 -10.13
C ILE A 261 -21.34 1.89 -10.22
N MET A 262 -21.15 2.75 -11.23
CA MET A 262 -22.10 3.84 -11.52
C MET A 262 -23.42 3.31 -12.09
N VAL A 263 -23.35 2.26 -12.92
CA VAL A 263 -24.56 1.61 -13.43
C VAL A 263 -25.32 0.91 -12.30
N GLN A 264 -24.62 0.27 -11.36
CA GLN A 264 -25.25 -0.25 -10.14
C GLN A 264 -25.96 0.85 -9.37
N LYS A 265 -25.29 1.99 -9.12
CA LYS A 265 -25.89 3.12 -8.41
C LYS A 265 -27.14 3.67 -9.09
N ARG A 266 -27.13 3.81 -10.41
CA ARG A 266 -28.22 4.47 -11.16
C ARG A 266 -29.34 3.55 -11.60
N ARG A 267 -29.06 2.26 -11.81
CA ARG A 267 -30.00 1.29 -12.42
C ARG A 267 -30.20 0.03 -11.60
N GLY A 268 -29.49 -0.16 -10.49
CA GLY A 268 -29.58 -1.38 -9.66
C GLY A 268 -29.02 -2.65 -10.33
N MET A 269 -28.35 -2.53 -11.47
CA MET A 269 -27.78 -3.65 -12.23
C MET A 269 -26.33 -3.95 -11.82
N PHE A 270 -25.77 -5.09 -12.25
CA PHE A 270 -24.34 -5.42 -12.09
C PHE A 270 -23.81 -5.56 -10.64
N ARG A 271 -24.67 -5.76 -9.63
CA ARG A 271 -24.23 -5.96 -8.23
C ARG A 271 -23.19 -7.06 -8.08
N MET A 272 -23.51 -8.27 -8.54
CA MET A 272 -22.58 -9.42 -8.50
C MET A 272 -21.33 -9.16 -9.34
N TRP A 273 -21.48 -8.50 -10.50
CA TRP A 273 -20.36 -8.20 -11.39
C TRP A 273 -19.35 -7.25 -10.76
N ASN A 274 -19.80 -6.22 -10.03
CA ASN A 274 -18.90 -5.31 -9.31
C ASN A 274 -18.12 -6.00 -8.19
N ILE A 275 -18.73 -7.00 -7.53
CA ILE A 275 -18.01 -7.86 -6.58
C ILE A 275 -16.92 -8.66 -7.31
N VAL A 276 -17.25 -9.31 -8.43
CA VAL A 276 -16.26 -10.09 -9.20
C VAL A 276 -15.11 -9.20 -9.67
N LEU A 277 -15.41 -8.05 -10.29
CA LEU A 277 -14.40 -7.13 -10.80
C LEU A 277 -13.44 -6.66 -9.71
N ILE A 278 -13.94 -6.28 -8.52
CA ILE A 278 -13.06 -5.79 -7.48
C ILE A 278 -12.21 -6.89 -6.84
N ASN A 279 -12.72 -8.14 -6.79
CA ASN A 279 -11.92 -9.30 -6.36
C ASN A 279 -10.82 -9.62 -7.37
N VAL A 280 -11.13 -9.59 -8.67
CA VAL A 280 -10.14 -9.81 -9.73
C VAL A 280 -9.09 -8.70 -9.74
N ALA A 281 -9.50 -7.43 -9.63
CA ALA A 281 -8.57 -6.31 -9.55
C ALA A 281 -7.62 -6.43 -8.34
N PHE A 282 -8.15 -6.80 -7.18
CA PHE A 282 -7.34 -7.03 -5.98
C PHE A 282 -6.38 -8.21 -6.14
N GLY A 283 -6.85 -9.34 -6.69
CA GLY A 283 -6.00 -10.51 -6.95
C GLY A 283 -4.86 -10.22 -7.93
N LEU A 284 -5.16 -9.49 -9.02
CA LEU A 284 -4.15 -9.05 -9.98
C LEU A 284 -3.15 -8.05 -9.36
N ALA A 285 -3.63 -7.13 -8.51
CA ALA A 285 -2.75 -6.19 -7.83
C ALA A 285 -1.81 -6.88 -6.84
N LEU A 286 -2.31 -7.87 -6.07
CA LEU A 286 -1.47 -8.70 -5.21
C LEU A 286 -0.44 -9.48 -6.02
N TYR A 287 -0.86 -10.15 -7.10
CA TYR A 287 0.06 -10.87 -7.97
C TYR A 287 1.16 -9.95 -8.52
N GLY A 288 0.78 -8.75 -8.99
CA GLY A 288 1.72 -7.79 -9.54
C GLY A 288 2.72 -7.19 -8.55
N MET A 289 2.41 -7.14 -7.26
CA MET A 289 3.34 -6.65 -6.22
C MET A 289 4.40 -7.68 -5.82
N PHE A 290 4.25 -8.96 -6.21
CA PHE A 290 5.16 -10.06 -5.83
C PHE A 290 5.77 -10.80 -7.04
N MET A 291 5.57 -10.28 -8.25
CA MET A 291 6.34 -10.69 -9.44
C MET A 291 7.65 -9.92 -9.52
#